data_AF-A0ABD6SLA8-F1
#
_entry.id   AF-A0ABD6SLA8-F1
#
_cell.length_a   1.000
_cell.length_b   1.000
_cell.length_c   1.000
_cell.angle_alpha   90.00
_cell.angle_beta   90.00
_cell.angle_gamma   90.00
#
_symmetry.space_group_name_H-M   'P 1'
#
loop_
_entity.id
_entity.type
_entity.pdbx_description
1 polymer ?
#
loop_
_entity_poly.entity_id
_entity_poly.type
_entity_poly.pdbx_seq_one_letter_code
_entity_poly.pdbx_strand_id
1 'polypeptide(L)'
;MNKAKKKQWKQLIGTVIALVSLVLGYVYTQDGEHVKKVGKQVGNQDVVATVVVPADKYPETALHIKEAIQEGHTDICTIDRKGASERRKQSLAGIKTVKGKDRDEYPMAVCSEGGKGAHVKLIDPADNRGAGSYVGNQVGKYEDGTKVRVIAK
;
A
#
# COMPACT_ATOMS: atom_id res chain seq x y z
N MET A 1 9.36 40.60 -56.80
CA MET A 1 8.94 41.35 -55.59
C MET A 1 9.94 42.46 -55.28
N ASN A 2 9.50 43.71 -55.12
CA ASN A 2 10.37 44.88 -54.94
C ASN A 2 11.05 44.90 -53.55
N LYS A 3 12.15 45.65 -53.39
CA LYS A 3 12.98 45.65 -52.17
C LYS A 3 12.17 45.99 -50.91
N ALA A 4 11.21 46.91 -51.01
CA ALA A 4 10.32 47.29 -49.91
C ALA A 4 9.37 46.16 -49.49
N LYS A 5 8.71 45.48 -50.45
CA LYS A 5 7.87 44.31 -50.17
C LYS A 5 8.68 43.13 -49.63
N LYS A 6 9.93 42.94 -50.07
CA LYS A 6 10.85 41.94 -49.48
C LYS A 6 11.21 42.26 -48.03
N LYS A 7 11.43 43.53 -47.68
CA LYS A 7 11.71 43.96 -46.29
C LYS A 7 10.48 43.77 -45.39
N GLN A 8 9.30 44.17 -45.86
CA GLN A 8 8.05 43.94 -45.14
C GLN A 8 7.72 42.45 -44.99
N TRP A 9 7.92 41.63 -46.02
CA TRP A 9 7.76 40.17 -45.93
C TRP A 9 8.74 39.55 -44.94
N LYS A 10 10.01 39.96 -44.93
CA LYS A 10 11.00 39.48 -43.95
C LYS A 10 10.62 39.85 -42.53
N GLN A 11 10.07 41.05 -42.31
CA GLN A 11 9.59 41.47 -40.98
C GLN A 11 8.33 40.71 -40.57
N LEU A 12 7.36 40.51 -41.48
CA LEU A 12 6.14 39.73 -41.21
C LEU A 12 6.46 38.25 -40.91
N ILE A 13 7.36 37.63 -41.67
CA ILE A 13 7.82 36.25 -41.40
C ILE A 13 8.53 36.18 -40.05
N GLY A 14 9.40 37.16 -39.74
CA GLY A 14 10.07 37.23 -38.43
C GLY A 14 9.09 37.35 -37.27
N THR A 15 8.04 38.17 -37.40
CA THR A 15 7.01 38.30 -36.36
C THR A 15 6.15 37.06 -36.21
N VAL A 16 5.80 36.37 -37.31
CA VAL A 16 5.04 35.12 -37.26
C VAL A 16 5.86 34.01 -36.61
N ILE A 17 7.16 33.90 -36.94
CA ILE A 17 8.06 32.93 -36.29
C ILE A 17 8.16 33.22 -34.79
N ALA A 18 8.34 34.49 -34.39
CA ALA A 18 8.42 34.85 -32.97
C ALA A 18 7.13 34.51 -32.20
N LEU A 19 5.95 34.73 -32.79
CA LEU A 19 4.67 34.37 -32.19
C LEU A 19 4.48 32.85 -32.11
N VAL A 20 4.87 32.09 -33.15
CA VAL A 20 4.84 30.63 -33.13
C VAL A 20 5.80 30.05 -32.09
N SER A 21 7.00 30.64 -31.92
CA SER A 21 7.95 30.25 -30.87
C SER A 21 7.45 30.57 -29.47
N LEU A 22 6.74 31.69 -29.27
CA LEU A 22 6.09 32.02 -28.01
C LEU A 22 4.93 31.06 -27.67
N VAL A 23 4.12 30.70 -28.67
CA VAL A 23 3.02 29.73 -28.49
C VAL A 23 3.56 28.32 -28.24
N LEU A 24 4.57 27.88 -29.00
CA LEU A 24 5.23 26.59 -28.75
C LEU A 24 5.93 26.56 -27.40
N GLY A 25 6.60 27.64 -26.99
CA GLY A 25 7.18 27.78 -25.66
C GLY A 25 6.11 27.70 -24.56
N TYR A 26 4.97 28.38 -24.74
CA TYR A 26 3.85 28.33 -23.80
C TYR A 26 3.24 26.93 -23.67
N VAL A 27 3.04 26.23 -24.80
CA VAL A 27 2.57 24.83 -24.83
C VAL A 27 3.58 23.90 -24.15
N TYR A 28 4.88 24.04 -24.44
CA TYR A 28 5.95 23.27 -23.78
C TYR A 28 6.01 23.51 -22.27
N THR A 29 5.70 24.74 -21.82
CA THR A 29 5.65 25.06 -20.40
C THR A 29 4.41 24.53 -19.69
N GLN A 30 3.27 24.34 -20.37
CA GLN A 30 2.09 23.68 -19.78
C GLN A 30 2.28 22.17 -19.58
N ASP A 31 2.97 21.49 -20.51
CA ASP A 31 3.28 20.06 -20.36
C ASP A 31 4.36 19.79 -19.27
N GLY A 32 5.16 20.80 -18.91
CA GLY A 32 6.28 20.69 -17.96
C GLY A 32 5.94 20.84 -16.47
N GLU A 33 4.80 21.46 -16.12
CA GLU A 33 4.38 21.65 -14.71
C GLU A 33 3.44 20.55 -14.19
N HIS A 34 2.85 19.73 -15.06
CA HIS A 34 2.00 18.61 -14.66
C HIS A 34 2.74 17.29 -14.35
N VAL A 35 4.07 17.25 -14.49
CA VAL A 35 4.88 16.04 -14.22
C VAL A 35 5.84 16.22 -13.02
N LYS A 36 5.87 17.39 -12.37
CA LYS A 36 6.72 17.66 -11.20
C LYS A 36 5.94 17.84 -9.89
N LYS A 37 4.91 17.03 -9.66
CA LYS A 37 4.36 16.72 -8.32
C LYS A 37 3.72 15.32 -8.25
N VAL A 38 4.43 14.27 -8.65
CA VAL A 38 4.09 12.89 -8.22
C VAL A 38 5.34 12.22 -7.65
N GLY A 39 5.99 12.94 -6.75
CA GLY A 39 6.83 12.35 -5.71
C GLY A 39 6.11 12.56 -4.38
N LYS A 40 5.56 11.47 -3.82
CA LYS A 40 5.22 11.31 -2.39
C LYS A 40 3.94 11.99 -1.88
N GLN A 41 2.76 11.41 -2.18
CA GLN A 41 1.58 11.31 -1.30
C GLN A 41 0.63 10.20 -1.83
N VAL A 42 1.01 8.92 -1.76
CA VAL A 42 0.04 7.81 -1.81
C VAL A 42 0.18 7.06 -0.50
N GLY A 43 -0.55 7.52 0.50
CA GLY A 43 -0.54 6.90 1.81
C GLY A 43 -1.37 7.74 2.77
N ASN A 44 -2.28 7.06 3.48
CA ASN A 44 -2.85 7.51 4.74
C ASN A 44 -4.15 8.36 4.73
N GLN A 45 -4.97 8.34 3.67
CA GLN A 45 -6.34 8.91 3.74
C GLN A 45 -7.41 7.88 4.14
N ASP A 46 -7.14 6.57 4.04
CA ASP A 46 -8.15 5.52 4.28
C ASP A 46 -7.95 4.70 5.57
N VAL A 47 -6.83 4.84 6.27
CA VAL A 47 -6.51 4.03 7.46
C VAL A 47 -7.15 4.67 8.69
N VAL A 48 -8.19 4.06 9.23
CA VAL A 48 -9.01 4.68 10.29
C VAL A 48 -8.49 4.41 11.70
N ALA A 49 -7.65 3.39 11.89
CA ALA A 49 -7.15 3.00 13.20
C ALA A 49 -5.82 2.24 13.12
N THR A 50 -5.11 2.18 14.25
CA THR A 50 -3.92 1.33 14.44
C THR A 50 -4.19 0.31 15.55
N VAL A 51 -4.06 -0.97 15.23
CA VAL A 51 -4.06 -2.09 16.18
C VAL A 51 -2.61 -2.38 16.55
N VAL A 52 -2.26 -2.13 17.81
CA VAL A 52 -0.92 -2.42 18.36
C VAL A 52 -0.99 -3.72 19.13
N VAL A 53 -0.35 -4.76 18.63
CA VAL A 53 -0.20 -6.07 19.30
C VAL A 53 0.85 -5.93 20.41
N PRO A 54 0.49 -6.19 21.68
CA PRO A 54 1.37 -6.01 22.82
C PRO A 54 2.44 -7.12 22.87
N ALA A 55 3.70 -6.77 22.59
CA ALA A 55 4.80 -7.72 22.51
C ALA A 55 5.24 -8.26 23.88
N ASP A 56 4.89 -7.57 24.97
CA ASP A 56 5.07 -8.05 26.33
C ASP A 56 4.12 -9.22 26.66
N LYS A 57 2.96 -9.30 26.00
CA LYS A 57 1.97 -10.36 26.20
C LYS A 57 2.03 -11.47 25.16
N TYR A 58 2.34 -11.12 23.91
CA TYR A 58 2.37 -12.04 22.77
C TYR A 58 3.71 -11.93 22.02
N PRO A 59 4.84 -12.25 22.67
CA PRO A 59 6.17 -12.05 22.09
C PRO A 59 6.41 -12.83 20.80
N GLU A 60 5.90 -14.05 20.64
CA GLU A 60 6.12 -14.85 19.42
C GLU A 60 5.32 -14.29 18.24
N THR A 61 4.03 -13.98 18.42
CA THR A 61 3.23 -13.31 17.37
C THR A 61 3.78 -11.91 17.05
N ALA A 62 4.19 -11.14 18.05
CA ALA A 62 4.75 -9.80 17.84
C ALA A 62 6.04 -9.83 17.01
N LEU A 63 6.91 -10.81 17.26
CA LEU A 63 8.11 -11.03 16.46
C LEU A 63 7.74 -11.39 15.01
N HIS A 64 6.81 -12.33 14.82
CA HIS A 64 6.34 -12.75 13.50
C HIS A 64 5.78 -11.57 12.67
N ILE A 65 4.95 -10.71 13.28
CA ILE A 65 4.42 -9.51 12.61
C ILE A 65 5.56 -8.58 12.17
N LYS A 66 6.56 -8.34 13.04
CA LYS A 66 7.70 -7.46 12.73
C LYS A 66 8.53 -7.99 11.57
N GLU A 67 8.84 -9.30 11.58
CA GLU A 67 9.62 -9.94 10.52
C GLU A 67 8.86 -9.94 9.19
N ALA A 68 7.58 -10.29 9.18
CA ALA A 68 6.78 -10.27 7.96
C ALA A 68 6.73 -8.86 7.34
N ILE A 69 6.57 -7.81 8.15
CA ILE A 69 6.61 -6.42 7.67
C ILE A 69 8.01 -6.06 7.14
N GLN A 70 9.09 -6.49 7.81
CA GLN A 70 10.47 -6.30 7.33
C GLN A 70 10.73 -7.01 6.01
N GLU A 71 10.11 -8.16 5.77
CA GLU A 71 10.15 -8.91 4.51
C GLU A 71 9.25 -8.33 3.41
N GLY A 72 8.56 -7.22 3.68
CA GLY A 72 7.79 -6.46 2.69
C GLY A 72 6.29 -6.76 2.69
N HIS A 73 5.78 -7.55 3.64
CA HIS A 73 4.34 -7.66 3.83
C HIS A 73 3.77 -6.34 4.36
N THR A 74 2.57 -5.99 3.87
CA THR A 74 1.89 -4.75 4.27
C THR A 74 1.56 -4.73 5.76
N ASP A 75 1.65 -3.55 6.37
CA ASP A 75 1.14 -3.29 7.72
C ASP A 75 -0.35 -2.90 7.72
N ILE A 76 -0.99 -2.89 6.54
CA ILE A 76 -2.41 -2.56 6.39
C ILE A 76 -3.25 -3.83 6.25
N CYS A 77 -4.31 -3.89 7.05
CA CYS A 77 -5.36 -4.88 6.98
C CYS A 77 -6.65 -4.21 6.51
N THR A 78 -7.09 -4.51 5.30
CA THR A 78 -8.44 -4.20 4.84
C THR A 78 -9.34 -5.35 5.30
N ILE A 79 -10.22 -5.09 6.26
CA ILE A 79 -11.02 -6.12 6.92
C ILE A 79 -11.97 -6.77 5.90
N ASP A 80 -11.86 -8.08 5.73
CA ASP A 80 -12.78 -8.90 4.93
C ASP A 80 -12.95 -10.23 5.67
N ARG A 81 -14.08 -10.38 6.37
CA ARG A 81 -14.33 -11.59 7.18
C ARG A 81 -14.81 -12.75 6.32
N LYS A 82 -15.56 -12.48 5.25
CA LYS A 82 -16.17 -13.50 4.39
C LYS A 82 -15.11 -14.36 3.69
N GLY A 83 -14.00 -13.76 3.25
CA GLY A 83 -12.92 -14.49 2.57
C GLY A 83 -11.94 -15.24 3.50
N ALA A 84 -12.09 -15.15 4.82
CA ALA A 84 -11.06 -15.59 5.76
C ALA A 84 -10.77 -17.10 5.72
N SER A 85 -11.81 -17.93 5.54
CA SER A 85 -11.63 -19.39 5.46
C SER A 85 -10.79 -19.79 4.23
N GLU A 86 -11.07 -19.18 3.07
CA GLU A 86 -10.36 -19.48 1.83
C GLU A 86 -8.93 -18.94 1.86
N ARG A 87 -8.71 -17.73 2.39
CA ARG A 87 -7.35 -17.21 2.59
C ARG A 87 -6.53 -18.11 3.51
N ARG A 88 -7.08 -18.57 4.63
CA ARG A 88 -6.40 -19.51 5.52
C ARG A 88 -6.02 -20.82 4.84
N LYS A 89 -6.89 -21.34 3.96
CA LYS A 89 -6.57 -22.51 3.16
C LYS A 89 -5.40 -22.25 2.21
N GLN A 90 -5.34 -21.06 1.60
CA GLN A 90 -4.30 -20.67 0.65
C GLN A 90 -2.94 -20.40 1.32
N SER A 91 -2.92 -19.68 2.44
CA SER A 91 -1.70 -19.37 3.20
C SER A 91 -1.07 -20.63 3.79
N LEU A 92 -1.90 -21.56 4.26
CA LEU A 92 -1.44 -22.77 4.95
C LEU A 92 -1.22 -23.97 4.02
N ALA A 93 -1.41 -23.80 2.71
CA ALA A 93 -1.24 -24.86 1.73
C ALA A 93 0.21 -25.39 1.73
N GLY A 94 0.38 -26.71 1.91
CA GLY A 94 1.71 -27.35 1.93
C GLY A 94 2.49 -27.21 3.24
N ILE A 95 2.02 -26.40 4.18
CA ILE A 95 2.67 -26.23 5.49
C ILE A 95 2.14 -27.30 6.44
N LYS A 96 2.99 -28.22 6.87
CA LYS A 96 2.58 -29.30 7.80
C LYS A 96 2.19 -28.73 9.17
N THR A 97 1.22 -29.36 9.81
CA THR A 97 0.94 -29.10 11.23
C THR A 97 2.06 -29.72 12.08
N VAL A 98 2.40 -29.06 13.18
CA VAL A 98 3.37 -29.55 14.16
C VAL A 98 2.71 -29.62 15.52
N LYS A 99 2.85 -30.77 16.21
CA LYS A 99 2.24 -30.96 17.52
C LYS A 99 2.77 -29.90 18.50
N GLY A 100 1.85 -29.21 19.18
CA GLY A 100 2.20 -28.17 20.15
C GLY A 100 2.56 -26.81 19.53
N LYS A 101 2.29 -26.59 18.24
CA LYS A 101 2.48 -25.30 17.57
C LYS A 101 1.25 -24.96 16.73
N ASP A 102 0.88 -23.68 16.73
CA ASP A 102 -0.09 -23.15 15.77
C ASP A 102 0.67 -22.53 14.58
N ARG A 103 0.04 -22.50 13.41
CA ARG A 103 0.55 -21.79 12.23
C ARG A 103 -0.04 -20.39 12.23
N ASP A 104 0.75 -19.40 12.63
CA ASP A 104 0.36 -18.00 12.56
C ASP A 104 0.61 -17.44 11.16
N GLU A 105 -0.23 -16.52 10.71
CA GLU A 105 -0.28 -16.02 9.32
C GLU A 105 -0.22 -14.49 9.31
N TYR A 106 0.70 -13.92 8.55
CA TYR A 106 0.77 -12.48 8.32
C TYR A 106 1.04 -12.13 6.84
N PRO A 107 0.18 -11.35 6.16
CA PRO A 107 -1.05 -10.72 6.67
C PRO A 107 -2.12 -11.75 7.06
N MET A 108 -2.92 -11.40 8.06
CA MET A 108 -3.91 -12.30 8.66
C MET A 108 -5.01 -12.67 7.66
N ALA A 109 -5.59 -13.87 7.79
CA ALA A 109 -6.66 -14.31 6.90
C ALA A 109 -7.93 -13.43 6.93
N VAL A 110 -8.19 -12.68 8.01
CA VAL A 110 -9.31 -11.72 8.09
C VAL A 110 -9.06 -10.42 7.32
N CYS A 111 -7.84 -10.23 6.79
CA CYS A 111 -7.47 -9.12 5.93
C CYS A 111 -7.55 -9.57 4.47
N SER A 112 -8.01 -8.70 3.57
CA SER A 112 -8.03 -8.98 2.13
C SER A 112 -6.64 -9.28 1.56
N GLU A 113 -5.60 -8.76 2.22
CA GLU A 113 -4.19 -8.88 1.90
C GLU A 113 -3.58 -10.21 2.38
N GLY A 114 -4.32 -11.00 3.16
CA GLY A 114 -3.89 -12.33 3.59
C GLY A 114 -4.07 -13.39 2.49
N GLY A 115 -3.80 -14.64 2.85
CA GLY A 115 -3.96 -15.78 1.95
C GLY A 115 -2.69 -16.13 1.19
N LYS A 116 -2.77 -16.33 -0.13
CA LYS A 116 -1.63 -16.78 -0.92
C LYS A 116 -0.44 -15.84 -0.75
N GLY A 117 0.70 -16.39 -0.32
CA GLY A 117 1.92 -15.63 -0.11
C GLY A 117 1.99 -14.93 1.25
N ALA A 118 1.04 -15.13 2.17
CA ALA A 118 1.23 -14.71 3.55
C ALA A 118 2.46 -15.41 4.16
N HIS A 119 3.21 -14.67 4.96
CA HIS A 119 4.27 -15.19 5.79
C HIS A 119 3.67 -16.07 6.89
N VAL A 120 4.24 -17.26 7.12
CA VAL A 120 3.71 -18.22 8.08
C VAL A 120 4.81 -18.70 9.03
N LYS A 121 4.55 -18.63 10.33
CA LYS A 121 5.43 -19.18 11.37
C LYS A 121 4.71 -20.16 12.28
N LEU A 122 5.46 -21.15 12.74
CA LEU A 122 5.02 -22.06 13.79
C LEU A 122 5.34 -21.44 15.15
N ILE A 123 4.33 -21.06 15.91
CA ILE A 123 4.49 -20.38 17.19
C ILE A 123 3.70 -21.07 18.31
N ASP A 124 4.00 -20.71 19.56
CA ASP A 124 3.29 -21.22 20.73
C ASP A 124 1.76 -21.01 20.63
N PRO A 125 0.93 -22.04 20.87
CA PRO A 125 -0.52 -21.91 20.74
C PRO A 125 -1.16 -20.92 21.72
N ALA A 126 -0.64 -20.77 22.94
CA ALA A 126 -1.20 -19.84 23.91
C ALA A 126 -0.92 -18.39 23.52
N ASP A 127 0.31 -18.11 23.07
CA ASP A 127 0.72 -16.83 22.48
C ASP A 127 -0.20 -16.48 21.28
N ASN A 128 -0.26 -17.37 20.28
CA ASN A 128 -1.01 -17.14 19.05
C ASN A 128 -2.51 -16.91 19.26
N ARG A 129 -3.16 -17.75 20.07
CA ARG A 129 -4.61 -17.67 20.31
C ARG A 129 -4.96 -16.47 21.17
N GLY A 130 -4.07 -16.11 22.10
CA GLY A 130 -4.18 -14.89 22.88
C GLY A 130 -4.11 -13.65 21.98
N ALA A 131 -3.09 -13.60 21.11
CA ALA A 131 -2.92 -12.53 20.13
C ALA A 131 -4.11 -12.45 19.15
N GLY A 132 -4.55 -13.59 18.62
CA GLY A 132 -5.69 -13.69 17.72
C GLY A 132 -6.99 -13.19 18.36
N SER A 133 -7.22 -13.51 19.64
CA SER A 133 -8.36 -13.00 20.41
C SER A 133 -8.26 -11.49 20.66
N TYR A 134 -7.06 -11.00 21.01
CA TYR A 134 -6.79 -9.58 21.20
C TYR A 134 -7.04 -8.79 19.92
N VAL A 135 -6.43 -9.20 18.80
CA VAL A 135 -6.61 -8.55 17.50
C VAL A 135 -8.06 -8.63 17.06
N GLY A 136 -8.70 -9.81 17.20
CA GLY A 136 -10.12 -10.02 16.93
C GLY A 136 -11.02 -9.01 17.63
N ASN A 137 -10.78 -8.76 18.92
CA ASN A 137 -11.53 -7.76 19.70
C ASN A 137 -11.28 -6.33 19.23
N GLN A 138 -10.09 -6.00 18.73
CA GLN A 138 -9.80 -4.66 18.19
C GLN A 138 -10.44 -4.47 16.82
N VAL A 139 -10.28 -5.42 15.90
CA VAL A 139 -10.83 -5.34 14.54
C VAL A 139 -12.36 -5.51 14.52
N GLY A 140 -12.92 -6.20 15.51
CA GLY A 140 -14.37 -6.38 15.71
C GLY A 140 -15.16 -5.09 15.89
N LYS A 141 -14.48 -3.96 16.15
CA LYS A 141 -15.07 -2.62 16.27
C LYS A 141 -15.37 -1.96 14.91
N TYR A 142 -14.91 -2.57 13.82
CA TYR A 142 -14.97 -1.98 12.48
C TYR A 142 -15.67 -2.90 11.48
N GLU A 143 -16.37 -2.28 10.55
CA GLU A 143 -17.07 -2.96 9.45
C GLU A 143 -16.08 -3.53 8.42
N ASP A 144 -16.52 -4.53 7.67
CA ASP A 144 -15.78 -5.04 6.50
C ASP A 144 -15.53 -3.89 5.50
N GLY A 145 -14.37 -3.91 4.84
CA GLY A 145 -13.85 -2.85 3.96
C GLY A 145 -13.02 -1.79 4.69
N THR A 146 -13.10 -1.71 6.03
CA THR A 146 -12.30 -0.78 6.81
C THR A 146 -10.81 -1.13 6.75
N LYS A 147 -9.95 -0.13 6.52
CA LYS A 147 -8.49 -0.31 6.58
C LYS A 147 -7.97 0.07 7.97
N VAL A 148 -7.26 -0.87 8.59
CA VAL A 148 -6.55 -0.64 9.87
C VAL A 148 -5.08 -0.97 9.69
N ARG A 149 -4.21 -0.22 10.37
CA ARG A 149 -2.79 -0.54 10.47
C ARG A 149 -2.57 -1.54 11.60
N VAL A 150 -1.82 -2.60 11.37
CA VAL A 150 -1.47 -3.63 12.36
C VAL A 150 0.04 -3.60 12.55
N ILE A 151 0.46 -3.35 13.78
CA ILE A 151 1.88 -3.34 14.18
C ILE A 151 2.02 -4.02 15.53
N ALA A 152 3.24 -4.38 15.90
CA ALA A 152 3.55 -4.92 17.22
C ALA A 152 4.54 -4.02 17.97
N LYS A 153 4.29 -3.78 19.26
CA LYS A 153 5.16 -2.98 20.14
C LYS A 153 5.33 -3.64 21.48
#